data_AF-A0A3Q7HF42-F1
#
_entry.id   AF-A0A3Q7HF42-F1
#
_cell.length_a   1.000
_cell.length_b   1.000
_cell.length_c   1.000
_cell.angle_alpha   90.00
_cell.angle_beta   90.00
_cell.angle_gamma   90.00
#
_symmetry.space_group_name_H-M   'P 1'
#
loop_
_entity.id
_entity.type
_entity.pdbx_description
1 polymer ?
#
loop_
_entity_poly.entity_id
_entity_poly.type
_entity_poly.pdbx_seq_one_letter_code
_entity_poly.pdbx_strand_id
1 'polypeptide(L)'
;MEEKVKILAFIGAGALLGSAATIAISKLLSDPLPINNQSVGKGYTSEAVQSNGLSGSKCNGLATPNPFTDEVVSEQLTRNIQFFGLEAQQKVTASYVVVIGLGGVGSHAASMLLRSGVVDLYGMDIGIDVEAIHQGHLFCTIDSSSLGVKVSVSSLNRHAVATREDVGTSKALCLKKHFQSIFPECHIDAKVILYDSSSEEEILSGHPDFVLDCIDNIDTKVALLAACVRRGLKVLSATGAGARADPTRIRVADLRESTNDPLSRSVRHRLRKDHGIDGGIPVVFSLEKPKAKLLPFKGPSGEEENPSDYQIVPGFRVRIIPVLGTIPAIFGQVMASYVATQLAGLQVHMEPVVNFDTDHYEILHQRLIEHEELLYGTSMQVEVDVEEVVYIAKELWHGRSARDLSIKDVGRAMWRSVNELMLVRWDKTKPASVSNLILLRFKEADEHESRSLEDIKEEEPDFFVRVTTVLKRAELEFGF
;
A
#
# COMPACT_ATOMS: atom_id res chain seq x y z
N MET A 1 46.41 -4.44 17.08
CA MET A 1 46.20 -3.04 17.55
C MET A 1 46.09 -2.05 16.37
N GLU A 2 46.55 -2.40 15.17
CA GLU A 2 46.55 -1.52 14.00
C GLU A 2 45.22 -1.38 13.24
N GLU A 3 44.28 -2.33 13.39
CA GLU A 3 43.04 -2.32 12.59
C GLU A 3 41.96 -1.38 13.14
N LYS A 4 41.95 -1.15 14.47
CA LYS A 4 41.01 -0.23 15.12
C LYS A 4 41.33 1.25 14.89
N VAL A 5 42.56 1.58 14.48
CA VAL A 5 42.99 2.97 14.21
C VAL A 5 42.56 3.44 12.82
N LYS A 6 42.42 2.53 11.84
CA LYS A 6 41.97 2.87 10.48
C LYS A 6 40.48 3.19 10.39
N ILE A 7 39.65 2.57 11.23
CA ILE A 7 38.20 2.79 11.26
C ILE A 7 37.85 4.15 11.92
N LEU A 8 38.62 4.60 12.92
CA LEU A 8 38.42 5.92 13.54
C LEU A 8 38.76 7.09 12.59
N ALA A 9 39.73 6.91 11.69
CA ALA A 9 40.11 7.93 10.71
C ALA A 9 39.02 8.17 9.63
N PHE A 10 38.27 7.13 9.25
CA PHE A 10 37.17 7.23 8.28
C PHE A 10 35.93 7.94 8.85
N ILE A 11 35.65 7.76 10.15
CA ILE A 11 34.53 8.42 10.83
C ILE A 11 34.85 9.92 11.06
N GLY A 12 36.13 10.27 11.25
CA GLY A 12 36.56 11.66 11.43
C GLY A 12 36.51 12.53 10.17
N ALA A 13 36.69 11.94 8.98
CA ALA A 13 36.68 12.69 7.72
C ALA A 13 35.26 13.10 7.25
N GLY A 14 34.23 12.30 7.55
CA GLY A 14 32.85 12.59 7.16
C GLY A 14 32.20 13.75 7.93
N ALA A 15 32.58 13.95 9.20
CA ALA A 15 32.04 15.02 10.04
C ALA A 15 32.59 16.42 9.70
N LEU A 16 33.80 16.49 9.13
CA LEU A 16 34.45 17.75 8.73
C LEU A 16 33.92 18.30 7.39
N LEU A 17 33.47 17.43 6.47
CA LEU A 17 32.90 17.86 5.19
C LEU A 17 31.47 18.43 5.34
N GLY A 18 30.67 17.91 6.26
CA GLY A 18 29.32 18.43 6.54
C GLY A 18 29.31 19.81 7.21
N SER A 19 30.33 20.11 8.02
CA SER A 19 30.46 21.40 8.71
C SER A 19 30.97 22.50 7.79
N ALA A 20 31.84 22.19 6.81
CA ALA A 20 32.30 23.16 5.81
C ALA A 20 31.17 23.61 4.85
N ALA A 21 30.28 22.69 4.44
CA ALA A 21 29.12 23.02 3.61
C ALA A 21 28.11 23.93 4.33
N THR A 22 27.91 23.73 5.64
CA THR A 22 27.00 24.53 6.46
C THR A 22 27.51 25.97 6.65
N ILE A 23 28.84 26.15 6.80
CA ILE A 23 29.46 27.48 6.92
C ILE A 23 29.48 28.23 5.58
N ALA A 24 29.64 27.53 4.46
CA ALA A 24 29.58 28.12 3.13
C ALA A 24 28.16 28.66 2.81
N ILE A 25 27.11 27.90 3.17
CA ILE A 25 25.72 28.31 2.99
C ILE A 25 25.36 29.49 3.91
N SER A 26 25.84 29.50 5.17
CA SER A 26 25.59 30.62 6.09
C SER A 26 26.26 31.92 5.65
N LYS A 27 27.41 31.88 4.96
CA LYS A 27 28.04 33.07 4.37
C LYS A 27 27.34 33.54 3.09
N LEU A 28 26.79 32.63 2.29
CA LEU A 28 26.03 32.97 1.08
C LEU A 28 24.71 33.69 1.38
N LEU A 29 24.12 33.43 2.54
CA LEU A 29 22.84 34.02 2.99
C LEU A 29 22.99 35.37 3.74
N SER A 30 24.21 35.86 3.96
CA SER A 30 24.46 37.03 4.81
C SER A 30 24.81 38.33 4.05
N ASP A 31 25.01 38.28 2.74
CA ASP A 31 25.37 39.47 1.95
C ASP A 31 24.18 39.95 1.10
N PRO A 32 23.68 41.19 1.30
CA PRO A 32 22.67 41.77 0.42
C PRO A 32 23.34 42.22 -0.88
N LEU A 33 23.10 41.51 -1.99
CA LEU A 33 23.59 41.91 -3.31
C LEU A 33 22.65 42.93 -3.99
N PRO A 34 23.23 43.92 -4.71
CA PRO A 34 22.50 45.07 -5.22
C PRO A 34 21.83 44.75 -6.57
N ILE A 35 20.67 45.38 -6.79
CA ILE A 35 19.92 45.35 -8.05
C ILE A 35 20.70 46.08 -9.14
N ASN A 36 20.97 45.43 -10.27
CA ASN A 36 21.26 46.15 -11.51
C ASN A 36 20.67 45.44 -12.73
N ASN A 37 19.84 46.19 -13.47
CA ASN A 37 19.27 45.82 -14.76
C ASN A 37 20.34 45.92 -15.84
N GLN A 38 20.58 44.85 -16.61
CA GLN A 38 20.93 44.96 -18.04
C GLN A 38 20.88 43.62 -18.78
N SER A 39 20.18 43.66 -19.91
CA SER A 39 20.08 42.66 -20.98
C SER A 39 21.39 42.51 -21.76
N VAL A 40 21.87 41.29 -22.01
CA VAL A 40 22.68 40.94 -23.22
C VAL A 40 22.55 39.42 -23.50
N GLY A 41 22.29 39.07 -24.76
CA GLY A 41 22.25 37.69 -25.26
C GLY A 41 23.58 37.15 -25.83
N LYS A 42 23.45 36.01 -26.52
CA LYS A 42 24.48 35.06 -27.05
C LYS A 42 24.85 34.00 -26.02
N GLY A 43 24.75 32.70 -26.26
CA GLY A 43 24.69 31.93 -27.51
C GLY A 43 25.78 30.87 -27.42
N TYR A 44 25.41 29.60 -27.25
CA TYR A 44 26.31 28.46 -27.42
C TYR A 44 25.54 27.27 -28.01
N THR A 45 26.07 26.79 -29.13
CA THR A 45 25.65 25.64 -29.92
C THR A 45 26.51 24.43 -29.57
N SER A 46 25.91 23.25 -29.45
CA SER A 46 26.50 21.96 -29.87
C SER A 46 25.35 20.96 -30.09
N GLU A 47 24.95 20.73 -31.34
CA GLU A 47 25.39 19.63 -32.21
C GLU A 47 24.39 18.46 -32.20
N ALA A 48 23.63 18.42 -33.28
CA ALA A 48 22.65 17.41 -33.61
C ALA A 48 23.34 16.17 -34.19
N VAL A 49 22.92 14.99 -33.73
CA VAL A 49 23.09 13.74 -34.48
C VAL A 49 21.76 13.46 -35.17
N GLN A 50 21.75 13.60 -36.51
CA GLN A 50 20.65 13.18 -37.37
C GLN A 50 20.73 11.67 -37.61
N SER A 51 19.61 10.98 -37.47
CA SER A 51 19.26 9.83 -38.30
C SER A 51 17.84 9.99 -38.82
N ASN A 52 17.71 9.99 -40.15
CA ASN A 52 16.46 10.14 -40.89
C ASN A 52 15.70 8.81 -40.95
N GLY A 53 14.38 8.85 -40.79
CA GLY A 53 13.47 7.72 -41.01
C GLY A 53 11.99 8.13 -41.05
N LEU A 54 11.57 8.69 -42.19
CA LEU A 54 10.22 8.62 -42.82
C LEU A 54 8.92 8.77 -41.99
N SER A 55 8.31 9.96 -42.16
CA SER A 55 6.89 10.24 -42.47
C SER A 55 5.76 9.46 -41.78
N GLY A 56 5.07 10.12 -40.86
CA GLY A 56 3.70 9.78 -40.44
C GLY A 56 3.05 10.89 -39.61
N SER A 57 2.20 11.69 -40.26
CA SER A 57 1.11 12.54 -39.72
C SER A 57 1.31 13.26 -38.36
N LYS A 58 1.59 14.57 -38.41
CA LYS A 58 1.51 15.46 -37.24
C LYS A 58 0.05 15.76 -36.91
N CYS A 59 -0.52 15.04 -35.94
CA CYS A 59 -1.55 15.61 -35.08
C CYS A 59 -0.82 16.47 -34.05
N ASN A 60 -0.99 17.79 -34.11
CA ASN A 60 -0.55 18.71 -33.06
C ASN A 60 -1.44 18.48 -31.82
N GLY A 61 -1.11 17.46 -31.02
CA GLY A 61 -1.51 17.44 -29.62
C GLY A 61 -0.71 18.51 -28.90
N LEU A 62 -1.37 19.48 -28.28
CA LEU A 62 -0.73 20.31 -27.26
C LEU A 62 -0.12 19.35 -26.23
N ALA A 63 1.21 19.31 -26.15
CA ALA A 63 1.90 18.57 -25.10
C ALA A 63 1.42 19.12 -23.76
N THR A 64 0.88 18.25 -22.90
CA THR A 64 0.61 18.59 -21.50
C THR A 64 1.88 19.15 -20.89
N PRO A 65 1.85 20.32 -20.22
CA PRO A 65 3.03 20.88 -19.57
C PRO A 65 3.67 19.82 -18.68
N ASN A 66 4.96 19.58 -18.85
CA ASN A 66 5.66 18.62 -18.01
C ASN A 66 5.80 19.24 -16.61
N PRO A 67 5.16 18.70 -15.56
CA PRO A 67 5.22 19.30 -14.21
C PRO A 67 6.65 19.40 -13.66
N PHE A 68 7.59 18.64 -14.25
CA PHE A 68 9.01 18.66 -13.91
C PHE A 68 9.80 19.76 -14.64
N THR A 69 9.14 20.75 -15.27
CA THR A 69 9.82 21.98 -15.72
C THR A 69 10.20 22.89 -14.57
N ASP A 70 9.54 22.76 -13.42
CA ASP A 70 9.93 23.44 -12.19
C ASP A 70 11.11 22.67 -11.54
N GLU A 71 12.25 23.34 -11.42
CA GLU A 71 13.48 22.76 -10.87
C GLU A 71 13.30 22.32 -9.40
N VAL A 72 12.50 23.03 -8.61
CA VAL A 72 12.25 22.72 -7.21
C VAL A 72 11.39 21.46 -7.10
N VAL A 73 10.31 21.38 -7.87
CA VAL A 73 9.44 20.20 -7.90
C VAL A 73 10.19 18.97 -8.39
N SER A 74 11.01 19.13 -9.44
CA SER A 74 11.86 18.06 -9.95
C SER A 74 12.83 17.58 -8.89
N GLU A 75 13.55 18.49 -8.21
CA GLU A 75 14.52 18.11 -7.18
C GLU A 75 13.85 17.46 -5.95
N GLN A 76 12.70 17.97 -5.53
CA GLN A 76 11.91 17.40 -4.43
C GLN A 76 11.49 15.95 -4.71
N LEU A 77 11.19 15.62 -5.96
CA LEU A 77 10.73 14.29 -6.38
C LEU A 77 11.84 13.40 -6.97
N THR A 78 13.09 13.87 -7.03
CA THR A 78 14.24 13.16 -7.65
C THR A 78 14.33 11.70 -7.22
N ARG A 79 14.14 11.39 -5.92
CA ARG A 79 14.22 10.00 -5.42
C ARG A 79 13.07 9.12 -5.89
N ASN A 80 11.86 9.66 -6.00
CA ASN A 80 10.73 8.91 -6.54
C ASN A 80 10.90 8.69 -8.04
N ILE A 81 11.41 9.70 -8.78
CA ILE A 81 11.75 9.60 -10.20
C ILE A 81 12.82 8.52 -10.43
N GLN A 82 13.86 8.46 -9.60
CA GLN A 82 14.88 7.42 -9.67
C GLN A 82 14.34 6.02 -9.38
N PHE A 83 13.31 5.92 -8.53
CA PHE A 83 12.69 4.65 -8.17
C PHE A 83 11.69 4.15 -9.22
N PHE A 84 10.74 4.98 -9.64
CA PHE A 84 9.68 4.60 -10.58
C PHE A 84 10.05 4.81 -12.06
N GLY A 85 11.00 5.71 -12.34
CA GLY A 85 11.20 6.28 -13.66
C GLY A 85 10.31 7.50 -13.91
N LEU A 86 10.74 8.39 -14.82
CA LEU A 86 10.09 9.66 -15.08
C LEU A 86 8.63 9.51 -15.55
N GLU A 87 8.36 8.61 -16.49
CA GLU A 87 7.01 8.41 -17.04
C GLU A 87 6.02 7.89 -15.98
N ALA A 88 6.45 6.93 -15.16
CA ALA A 88 5.62 6.41 -14.08
C ALA A 88 5.39 7.47 -12.99
N GLN A 89 6.41 8.27 -12.66
CA GLN A 89 6.24 9.39 -11.74
C GLN A 89 5.27 10.45 -12.29
N GLN A 90 5.31 10.75 -13.59
CA GLN A 90 4.34 11.66 -14.23
C GLN A 90 2.89 11.17 -14.04
N LYS A 91 2.65 9.85 -14.13
CA LYS A 91 1.33 9.26 -13.85
C LYS A 91 0.92 9.44 -12.39
N VAL A 92 1.82 9.14 -11.46
CA VAL A 92 1.61 9.35 -10.00
C VAL A 92 1.24 10.81 -9.73
N THR A 93 1.98 11.73 -10.35
CA THR A 93 1.75 13.17 -10.26
C THR A 93 0.39 13.56 -10.78
N ALA A 94 0.02 13.21 -12.01
CA ALA A 94 -1.28 13.55 -12.56
C ALA A 94 -2.50 12.84 -11.93
N SER A 95 -2.32 12.02 -10.89
CA SER A 95 -3.40 11.19 -10.33
C SER A 95 -4.31 11.95 -9.36
N TYR A 96 -5.61 11.68 -9.45
CA TYR A 96 -6.63 12.17 -8.51
C TYR A 96 -6.96 11.11 -7.44
N VAL A 97 -6.66 11.43 -6.18
CA VAL A 97 -6.91 10.55 -5.03
C VAL A 97 -7.86 11.20 -4.00
N VAL A 98 -8.82 10.42 -3.50
CA VAL A 98 -9.75 10.83 -2.43
C VAL A 98 -9.41 10.10 -1.14
N VAL A 99 -9.28 10.81 -0.01
CA VAL A 99 -8.96 10.22 1.30
C VAL A 99 -10.04 10.54 2.32
N ILE A 100 -10.81 9.52 2.72
CA ILE A 100 -11.96 9.68 3.59
C ILE A 100 -11.61 9.18 4.99
N GLY A 101 -11.74 10.04 6.00
CA GLY A 101 -11.41 9.72 7.39
C GLY A 101 -9.98 10.13 7.78
N LEU A 102 -9.83 11.36 8.27
CA LEU A 102 -8.52 11.98 8.55
C LEU A 102 -8.03 11.75 9.99
N GLY A 103 -8.31 10.56 10.50
CA GLY A 103 -7.84 10.13 11.81
C GLY A 103 -6.36 9.75 11.78
N GLY A 104 -5.97 8.81 12.66
CA GLY A 104 -4.58 8.36 12.72
C GLY A 104 -4.12 7.52 11.53
N VAL A 105 -5.02 7.05 10.66
CA VAL A 105 -4.66 6.34 9.43
C VAL A 105 -4.63 7.32 8.25
N GLY A 106 -5.77 7.96 7.97
CA GLY A 106 -5.91 8.81 6.78
C GLY A 106 -4.97 10.01 6.77
N SER A 107 -4.70 10.65 7.92
CA SER A 107 -3.74 11.77 7.97
C SER A 107 -2.31 11.35 7.59
N HIS A 108 -1.91 10.13 7.95
CA HIS A 108 -0.59 9.58 7.62
C HIS A 108 -0.51 9.10 6.17
N ALA A 109 -1.56 8.43 5.67
CA ALA A 109 -1.66 8.06 4.25
C ALA A 109 -1.59 9.31 3.36
N ALA A 110 -2.34 10.34 3.74
CA ALA A 110 -2.41 11.59 3.03
C ALA A 110 -1.07 12.32 2.94
N SER A 111 -0.39 12.44 4.08
CA SER A 111 0.91 13.11 4.16
C SER A 111 1.94 12.40 3.28
N MET A 112 1.92 11.07 3.23
CA MET A 112 2.89 10.33 2.43
C MET A 112 2.55 10.31 0.94
N LEU A 113 1.27 10.30 0.55
CA LEU A 113 0.86 10.44 -0.85
C LEU A 113 1.31 11.79 -1.43
N LEU A 114 1.10 12.88 -0.69
CA LEU A 114 1.60 14.21 -1.05
C LEU A 114 3.12 14.19 -1.28
N ARG A 115 3.86 13.61 -0.32
CA ARG A 115 5.33 13.53 -0.38
C ARG A 115 5.85 12.61 -1.48
N SER A 116 5.02 11.68 -1.94
CA SER A 116 5.31 10.81 -3.08
C SER A 116 5.02 11.49 -4.42
N GLY A 117 4.56 12.74 -4.38
CA GLY A 117 4.28 13.54 -5.55
C GLY A 117 2.97 13.18 -6.22
N VAL A 118 2.00 12.62 -5.49
CA VAL A 118 0.60 12.61 -5.93
C VAL A 118 0.13 14.05 -5.83
N VAL A 119 0.17 14.77 -6.95
CA VAL A 119 -0.17 16.19 -7.01
C VAL A 119 -0.82 16.52 -8.36
N ASP A 120 -2.14 16.73 -8.39
CA ASP A 120 -2.83 17.11 -9.62
C ASP A 120 -2.33 18.48 -10.11
N LEU A 121 -1.32 18.44 -10.97
CA LEU A 121 -0.64 19.59 -11.56
C LEU A 121 -1.21 19.85 -12.95
N TYR A 122 -2.47 20.26 -13.01
CA TYR A 122 -3.01 20.88 -14.23
C TYR A 122 -2.92 22.41 -14.11
N GLY A 123 -2.01 23.01 -14.89
CA GLY A 123 -2.08 24.44 -15.25
C GLY A 123 -1.08 25.39 -14.59
N MET A 124 0.22 25.09 -14.64
CA MET A 124 1.22 26.17 -14.54
C MET A 124 1.30 26.92 -15.88
N ASP A 125 0.75 28.14 -15.84
CA ASP A 125 0.80 29.23 -16.82
C ASP A 125 -0.08 29.11 -18.08
N ILE A 126 -1.24 29.81 -18.05
CA ILE A 126 -1.76 30.76 -19.07
C ILE A 126 -2.97 31.44 -18.39
N GLY A 127 -3.09 32.76 -18.52
CA GLY A 127 -4.27 33.54 -18.14
C GLY A 127 -5.54 33.10 -18.88
N ILE A 128 -6.19 32.06 -18.36
CA ILE A 128 -7.52 31.59 -18.73
C ILE A 128 -8.41 31.76 -17.50
N ASP A 129 -9.60 32.32 -17.71
CA ASP A 129 -10.63 32.52 -16.69
C ASP A 129 -10.81 31.27 -15.80
N VAL A 130 -10.61 31.50 -14.50
CA VAL A 130 -10.51 30.51 -13.43
C VAL A 130 -11.85 29.88 -13.03
N GLU A 131 -12.91 30.08 -13.82
CA GLU A 131 -14.29 29.63 -13.51
C GLU A 131 -14.71 28.33 -14.24
N ALA A 132 -13.89 27.81 -15.15
CA ALA A 132 -14.28 26.66 -16.01
C ALA A 132 -13.46 25.37 -15.84
N ILE A 133 -12.52 25.30 -14.90
CA ILE A 133 -11.76 24.06 -14.64
C ILE A 133 -12.58 23.16 -13.72
N HIS A 134 -13.46 22.37 -14.33
CA HIS A 134 -14.13 21.25 -13.68
C HIS A 134 -13.09 20.18 -13.28
N GLN A 135 -13.08 19.81 -12.00
CA GLN A 135 -12.91 18.43 -11.53
C GLN A 135 -11.50 17.78 -11.59
N GLY A 136 -10.45 18.50 -11.20
CA GLY A 136 -9.14 17.91 -10.92
C GLY A 136 -8.73 18.13 -9.46
N HIS A 137 -9.21 17.29 -8.53
CA HIS A 137 -9.19 17.62 -7.08
C HIS A 137 -8.39 16.64 -6.25
N LEU A 138 -7.07 16.71 -6.31
CA LEU A 138 -6.11 15.85 -5.59
C LEU A 138 -6.36 15.47 -4.11
N PHE A 139 -7.24 16.09 -3.33
CA PHE A 139 -7.27 15.77 -1.90
C PHE A 139 -8.61 15.98 -1.18
N CYS A 140 -9.67 15.28 -1.61
CA CYS A 140 -10.93 15.30 -0.87
C CYS A 140 -10.77 14.62 0.49
N THR A 141 -10.64 15.45 1.53
CA THR A 141 -10.38 15.09 2.93
C THR A 141 -11.69 15.11 3.69
N ILE A 142 -12.46 14.02 3.63
CA ILE A 142 -13.83 13.99 4.16
C ILE A 142 -13.85 13.49 5.59
N ASP A 143 -14.67 14.16 6.39
CA ASP A 143 -14.66 14.01 7.83
C ASP A 143 -15.94 13.35 8.32
N SER A 144 -15.90 12.02 8.45
CA SER A 144 -17.08 11.22 8.75
C SER A 144 -17.45 11.15 10.24
N SER A 145 -17.45 12.27 10.99
CA SER A 145 -18.23 12.36 12.25
C SER A 145 -18.37 13.79 12.80
N SER A 146 -19.57 14.18 13.23
CA SER A 146 -19.88 15.49 13.83
C SER A 146 -19.03 15.88 15.07
N LEU A 147 -18.35 14.91 15.70
CA LEU A 147 -17.47 15.11 16.87
C LEU A 147 -15.98 14.79 16.59
N GLY A 148 -15.68 14.07 15.51
CA GLY A 148 -14.32 13.75 15.06
C GLY A 148 -13.80 14.69 13.99
N VAL A 149 -14.60 15.67 13.55
CA VAL A 149 -14.17 16.64 12.52
C VAL A 149 -13.03 17.54 12.95
N LYS A 150 -12.98 17.79 14.25
CA LYS A 150 -12.01 18.70 14.83
C LYS A 150 -10.85 17.93 15.39
N VAL A 151 -9.67 18.54 15.32
CA VAL A 151 -8.51 18.08 16.08
C VAL A 151 -8.88 18.16 17.57
N SER A 152 -8.91 17.01 18.24
CA SER A 152 -9.04 16.95 19.69
C SER A 152 -7.66 16.78 20.32
N VAL A 153 -7.52 17.10 21.62
CA VAL A 153 -6.29 16.79 22.38
C VAL A 153 -5.96 15.29 22.30
N SER A 154 -6.98 14.44 22.34
CA SER A 154 -6.83 12.98 22.19
C SER A 154 -6.49 12.53 20.77
N SER A 155 -6.57 13.38 19.76
CA SER A 155 -6.13 13.08 18.39
C SER A 155 -4.61 13.21 18.23
N LEU A 156 -3.96 14.04 19.05
CA LEU A 156 -2.53 14.37 18.94
C LEU A 156 -1.59 13.18 19.15
N ASN A 157 -2.06 12.09 19.76
CA ASN A 157 -1.23 10.89 19.92
C ASN A 157 -1.05 10.08 18.63
N ARG A 158 -1.80 10.39 17.56
CA ARG A 158 -1.84 9.58 16.33
C ARG A 158 -2.12 10.36 15.04
N HIS A 159 -2.49 11.63 15.10
CA HIS A 159 -2.69 12.44 13.90
C HIS A 159 -1.34 12.90 13.34
N ALA A 160 -1.15 12.82 12.02
CA ALA A 160 0.18 12.96 11.42
C ALA A 160 0.84 14.32 11.63
N VAL A 161 0.05 15.40 11.60
CA VAL A 161 0.58 16.78 11.50
C VAL A 161 0.00 17.75 12.52
N ALA A 162 -1.02 17.32 13.28
CA ALA A 162 -1.75 18.24 14.15
C ALA A 162 -0.94 18.52 15.41
N THR A 163 -0.94 19.78 15.81
CA THR A 163 -0.26 20.27 17.01
C THR A 163 -1.28 20.70 18.06
N ARG A 164 -0.79 21.14 19.24
CA ARG A 164 -1.67 21.69 20.28
C ARG A 164 -2.41 22.95 19.84
N GLU A 165 -1.83 23.73 18.92
CA GLU A 165 -2.46 24.94 18.37
C GLU A 165 -3.63 24.62 17.44
N ASP A 166 -3.61 23.44 16.81
CA ASP A 166 -4.66 23.04 15.88
C ASP A 166 -5.91 22.50 16.59
N VAL A 167 -5.88 22.31 17.91
CA VAL A 167 -7.02 21.78 18.69
C VAL A 167 -8.25 22.67 18.49
N GLY A 168 -9.36 22.06 18.06
CA GLY A 168 -10.62 22.73 17.74
C GLY A 168 -10.77 23.15 16.27
N THR A 169 -9.70 23.11 15.48
CA THR A 169 -9.76 23.33 14.02
C THR A 169 -10.16 22.04 13.29
N SER A 170 -10.67 22.16 12.05
CA SER A 170 -10.97 20.99 11.22
C SER A 170 -9.69 20.23 10.87
N LYS A 171 -9.73 18.89 10.96
CA LYS A 171 -8.62 18.02 10.55
C LYS A 171 -8.26 18.19 9.07
N ALA A 172 -9.27 18.36 8.21
CA ALA A 172 -9.09 18.61 6.78
C ALA A 172 -8.33 19.92 6.53
N LEU A 173 -8.76 21.00 7.20
CA LEU A 173 -8.09 22.31 7.07
C LEU A 173 -6.69 22.31 7.71
N CYS A 174 -6.49 21.59 8.82
CA CYS A 174 -5.19 21.39 9.44
C CYS A 174 -4.20 20.70 8.49
N LEU A 175 -4.64 19.63 7.81
CA LEU A 175 -3.83 18.95 6.79
C LEU A 175 -3.56 19.86 5.59
N LYS A 176 -4.58 20.55 5.06
CA LYS A 176 -4.40 21.48 3.93
C LYS A 176 -3.35 22.55 4.23
N LYS A 177 -3.47 23.22 5.38
CA LYS A 177 -2.49 24.22 5.83
C LYS A 177 -1.08 23.64 5.90
N HIS A 178 -0.93 22.43 6.45
CA HIS A 178 0.38 21.79 6.54
C HIS A 178 0.93 21.37 5.16
N PHE A 179 0.09 20.80 4.31
CA PHE A 179 0.49 20.33 2.99
C PHE A 179 0.92 21.46 2.05
N GLN A 180 0.26 22.62 2.12
CA GLN A 180 0.68 23.84 1.42
C GLN A 180 2.10 24.31 1.82
N SER A 181 2.58 23.93 3.01
CA SER A 181 3.97 24.21 3.42
C SER A 181 4.99 23.18 2.91
N ILE A 182 4.53 22.00 2.46
CA ILE A 182 5.37 20.92 1.93
C ILE A 182 5.46 20.98 0.41
N PHE A 183 4.34 21.29 -0.25
CA PHE A 183 4.21 21.28 -1.69
C PHE A 183 3.24 22.41 -2.09
N PRO A 184 3.70 23.66 -2.22
CA PRO A 184 2.83 24.82 -2.51
C PRO A 184 2.07 24.74 -3.84
N GLU A 185 2.64 24.06 -4.84
CA GLU A 185 2.12 23.90 -6.19
C GLU A 185 0.95 22.90 -6.25
N CYS A 186 0.78 22.13 -5.17
CA CYS A 186 -0.24 21.10 -5.01
C CYS A 186 -1.64 21.71 -4.87
N HIS A 187 -2.59 21.26 -5.70
CA HIS A 187 -4.00 21.63 -5.57
C HIS A 187 -4.71 20.82 -4.48
N ILE A 188 -5.18 21.43 -3.39
CA ILE A 188 -5.78 20.67 -2.25
C ILE A 188 -7.23 21.09 -2.00
N ASP A 189 -8.17 20.18 -2.22
CA ASP A 189 -9.60 20.37 -1.97
C ASP A 189 -10.04 19.82 -0.60
N ALA A 190 -9.92 20.62 0.46
CA ALA A 190 -10.29 20.20 1.80
C ALA A 190 -11.79 20.35 2.08
N LYS A 191 -12.52 19.22 2.12
CA LYS A 191 -13.97 19.19 2.34
C LYS A 191 -14.36 18.82 3.77
N VAL A 192 -14.91 19.79 4.50
CA VAL A 192 -15.41 19.57 5.87
C VAL A 192 -16.85 19.03 5.83
N ILE A 193 -17.03 17.83 5.28
CA ILE A 193 -18.33 17.20 5.05
C ILE A 193 -18.31 15.76 5.60
N LEU A 194 -19.45 15.28 6.09
CA LEU A 194 -19.64 13.88 6.48
C LEU A 194 -20.06 13.05 5.27
N TYR A 195 -19.46 11.87 5.10
CA TYR A 195 -19.90 10.95 4.05
C TYR A 195 -21.27 10.35 4.41
N ASP A 196 -22.25 10.54 3.53
CA ASP A 196 -23.53 9.88 3.55
C ASP A 196 -24.09 9.80 2.12
N SER A 197 -25.30 9.28 1.95
CA SER A 197 -25.93 9.15 0.63
C SER A 197 -26.17 10.49 -0.08
N SER A 198 -26.29 11.60 0.67
CA SER A 198 -26.52 12.93 0.11
C SER A 198 -25.23 13.60 -0.36
N SER A 199 -24.10 13.31 0.30
CA SER A 199 -22.78 13.84 -0.06
C SER A 199 -21.98 12.93 -1.00
N GLU A 200 -22.43 11.69 -1.25
CA GLU A 200 -21.74 10.71 -2.10
C GLU A 200 -21.36 11.28 -3.48
N GLU A 201 -22.28 11.95 -4.16
CA GLU A 201 -22.03 12.49 -5.50
C GLU A 201 -20.98 13.59 -5.47
N GLU A 202 -21.08 14.49 -4.50
CA GLU A 202 -20.10 15.56 -4.33
C GLU A 202 -18.69 15.02 -4.01
N ILE A 203 -18.62 13.93 -3.24
CA ILE A 203 -17.39 13.35 -2.74
C ILE A 203 -16.68 12.47 -3.76
N LEU A 204 -17.46 11.66 -4.51
CA LEU A 204 -16.95 10.69 -5.48
C LEU A 204 -17.09 11.17 -6.94
N SER A 205 -17.41 12.45 -7.15
CA SER A 205 -17.41 13.08 -8.48
C SER A 205 -16.00 13.15 -9.08
N GLY A 206 -15.91 13.37 -10.39
CA GLY A 206 -14.64 13.52 -11.09
C GLY A 206 -13.86 12.22 -11.34
N HIS A 207 -14.46 11.06 -11.05
CA HIS A 207 -13.86 9.73 -11.28
C HIS A 207 -12.43 9.59 -10.71
N PRO A 208 -12.27 9.61 -9.37
CA PRO A 208 -10.94 9.47 -8.77
C PRO A 208 -10.23 8.19 -9.18
N ASP A 209 -8.94 8.30 -9.49
CA ASP A 209 -8.05 7.18 -9.79
C ASP A 209 -7.95 6.22 -8.61
N PHE A 210 -8.09 6.75 -7.39
CA PHE A 210 -8.08 5.96 -6.16
C PHE A 210 -8.90 6.59 -5.04
N VAL A 211 -9.63 5.75 -4.28
CA VAL A 211 -10.30 6.13 -3.03
C VAL A 211 -9.66 5.39 -1.84
N LEU A 212 -9.23 6.13 -0.82
CA LEU A 212 -8.77 5.58 0.45
C LEU A 212 -9.86 5.73 1.50
N ASP A 213 -10.33 4.61 2.01
CA ASP A 213 -11.30 4.56 3.09
C ASP A 213 -10.57 4.34 4.43
N CYS A 214 -10.49 5.39 5.24
CA CYS A 214 -9.92 5.42 6.58
C CYS A 214 -10.99 5.68 7.67
N ILE A 215 -12.25 5.38 7.36
CA ILE A 215 -13.39 5.56 8.27
C ILE A 215 -13.38 4.50 9.37
N ASP A 216 -13.80 4.85 10.58
CA ASP A 216 -13.96 3.92 11.71
C ASP A 216 -15.43 3.52 11.99
N ASN A 217 -16.39 4.31 11.48
CA ASN A 217 -17.83 4.02 11.54
C ASN A 217 -18.24 2.93 10.53
N ILE A 218 -18.96 1.91 10.99
CA ILE A 218 -19.34 0.75 10.18
C ILE A 218 -20.33 1.13 9.08
N ASP A 219 -21.40 1.87 9.40
CA ASP A 219 -22.44 2.26 8.44
C ASP A 219 -21.86 3.06 7.27
N THR A 220 -21.07 4.07 7.61
CA THR A 220 -20.45 4.97 6.63
C THR A 220 -19.45 4.24 5.76
N LYS A 221 -18.62 3.38 6.36
CA LYS A 221 -17.66 2.52 5.64
C LYS A 221 -18.37 1.59 4.65
N VAL A 222 -19.44 0.92 5.08
CA VAL A 222 -20.21 0.02 4.20
C VAL A 222 -20.81 0.80 3.03
N ALA A 223 -21.41 1.97 3.30
CA ALA A 223 -22.00 2.82 2.27
C ALA A 223 -20.96 3.27 1.24
N LEU A 224 -19.78 3.74 1.70
CA LEU A 224 -18.68 4.15 0.82
C LEU A 224 -18.17 3.00 -0.05
N LEU A 225 -17.88 1.85 0.56
CA LEU A 225 -17.36 0.70 -0.17
C LEU A 225 -18.36 0.17 -1.20
N ALA A 226 -19.65 0.13 -0.86
CA ALA A 226 -20.71 -0.22 -1.80
C ALA A 226 -20.82 0.80 -2.96
N ALA A 227 -20.67 2.09 -2.67
CA ALA A 227 -20.66 3.13 -3.70
C ALA A 227 -19.47 2.99 -4.66
N CYS A 228 -18.26 2.79 -4.14
CA CYS A 228 -17.07 2.57 -4.97
C CYS A 228 -17.25 1.36 -5.90
N VAL A 229 -17.71 0.22 -5.38
CA VAL A 229 -17.96 -0.98 -6.19
C VAL A 229 -19.03 -0.72 -7.26
N ARG A 230 -20.16 -0.09 -6.88
CA ARG A 230 -21.25 0.27 -7.81
C ARG A 230 -20.79 1.22 -8.93
N ARG A 231 -19.88 2.13 -8.63
CA ARG A 231 -19.33 3.12 -9.58
C ARG A 231 -18.10 2.62 -10.34
N GLY A 232 -17.58 1.43 -10.02
CA GLY A 232 -16.35 0.90 -10.62
C GLY A 232 -15.08 1.66 -10.20
N LEU A 233 -15.10 2.35 -9.05
CA LEU A 233 -13.95 3.10 -8.53
C LEU A 233 -12.98 2.17 -7.79
N LYS A 234 -11.67 2.38 -8.01
CA LYS A 234 -10.63 1.69 -7.24
C LYS A 234 -10.65 2.18 -5.79
N VAL A 235 -10.68 1.27 -4.84
CA VAL A 235 -10.76 1.60 -3.42
C VAL A 235 -9.82 0.71 -2.59
N LEU A 236 -9.16 1.30 -1.59
CA LEU A 236 -8.37 0.61 -0.56
C LEU A 236 -8.91 1.02 0.80
N SER A 237 -9.32 0.06 1.63
CA SER A 237 -9.88 0.34 2.96
C SER A 237 -8.95 -0.06 4.09
N ALA A 238 -8.74 0.83 5.05
CA ALA A 238 -8.18 0.49 6.35
C ALA A 238 -9.24 -0.14 7.25
N THR A 239 -8.83 -1.18 7.98
CA THR A 239 -9.68 -1.80 9.01
C THR A 239 -9.27 -1.34 10.42
N GLY A 240 -9.65 -2.06 11.47
CA GLY A 240 -9.42 -1.65 12.86
C GLY A 240 -7.95 -1.69 13.28
N ALA A 241 -7.29 -0.53 13.30
CA ALA A 241 -5.91 -0.34 13.76
C ALA A 241 -5.77 -0.18 15.30
N GLY A 242 -6.87 -0.05 16.03
CA GLY A 242 -6.88 0.13 17.49
C GLY A 242 -6.56 -1.17 18.25
N ALA A 243 -6.07 -1.03 19.49
CA ALA A 243 -5.69 -2.14 20.37
C ALA A 243 -4.64 -3.10 19.78
N ARG A 244 -3.76 -2.59 18.91
CA ARG A 244 -2.66 -3.31 18.27
C ARG A 244 -1.31 -2.74 18.69
N ALA A 245 -0.26 -3.54 18.55
CA ALA A 245 1.11 -3.11 18.81
C ALA A 245 2.15 -3.75 17.88
N ASP A 246 1.81 -4.81 17.14
CA ASP A 246 2.78 -5.52 16.28
C ASP A 246 2.69 -5.07 14.81
N PRO A 247 3.65 -4.25 14.33
CA PRO A 247 3.64 -3.77 12.95
C PRO A 247 3.98 -4.87 11.93
N THR A 248 4.66 -5.94 12.34
CA THR A 248 5.09 -7.02 11.43
C THR A 248 3.92 -7.87 10.93
N ARG A 249 2.74 -7.73 11.57
CA ARG A 249 1.51 -8.47 11.26
C ARG A 249 0.52 -7.69 10.39
N ILE A 250 0.91 -6.52 9.89
CA ILE A 250 0.11 -5.71 8.97
C ILE A 250 0.21 -6.33 7.57
N ARG A 251 -0.93 -6.49 6.90
CA ARG A 251 -1.05 -7.07 5.56
C ARG A 251 -2.01 -6.26 4.71
N VAL A 252 -1.83 -6.35 3.39
CA VAL A 252 -2.81 -5.90 2.39
C VAL A 252 -3.32 -7.14 1.67
N ALA A 253 -4.62 -7.38 1.72
CA ALA A 253 -5.26 -8.52 1.06
C ALA A 253 -6.73 -8.21 0.78
N ASP A 254 -7.46 -9.12 0.15
CA ASP A 254 -8.89 -8.92 -0.05
C ASP A 254 -9.63 -8.85 1.30
N LEU A 255 -10.68 -8.03 1.37
CA LEU A 255 -11.51 -7.89 2.55
C LEU A 255 -11.96 -9.27 3.08
N ARG A 256 -12.27 -10.22 2.20
CA ARG A 256 -12.67 -11.60 2.55
C ARG A 256 -11.62 -12.36 3.38
N GLU A 257 -10.34 -12.01 3.21
CA GLU A 257 -9.18 -12.64 3.89
C GLU A 257 -8.94 -12.05 5.28
N SER A 258 -9.50 -10.87 5.57
CA SER A 258 -9.23 -10.20 6.84
C SER A 258 -9.78 -10.97 8.04
N THR A 259 -8.90 -11.23 9.01
CA THR A 259 -9.21 -11.98 10.23
C THR A 259 -8.85 -11.17 11.48
N ASN A 260 -9.23 -11.65 12.66
CA ASN A 260 -8.91 -11.06 13.96
C ASN A 260 -9.33 -9.60 14.18
N ASP A 261 -10.23 -9.06 13.35
CA ASP A 261 -10.72 -7.68 13.45
C ASP A 261 -12.27 -7.61 13.46
N PRO A 262 -12.88 -7.08 14.54
CA PRO A 262 -14.33 -6.88 14.63
C PRO A 262 -14.89 -5.89 13.59
N LEU A 263 -14.14 -4.86 13.20
CA LEU A 263 -14.58 -3.87 12.22
C LEU A 263 -14.73 -4.54 10.85
N SER A 264 -13.67 -5.18 10.36
CA SER A 264 -13.69 -5.88 9.08
C SER A 264 -14.74 -6.99 9.03
N ARG A 265 -14.95 -7.73 10.13
CA ARG A 265 -16.00 -8.75 10.22
C ARG A 265 -17.41 -8.16 10.01
N SER A 266 -17.69 -7.03 10.65
CA SER A 266 -19.00 -6.37 10.57
C SER A 266 -19.25 -5.79 9.19
N VAL A 267 -18.22 -5.15 8.61
CA VAL A 267 -18.25 -4.59 7.26
C VAL A 267 -18.48 -5.68 6.22
N ARG A 268 -17.73 -6.80 6.29
CA ARG A 268 -17.95 -7.98 5.42
C ARG A 268 -19.37 -8.50 5.48
N HIS A 269 -19.89 -8.69 6.68
CA HIS A 269 -21.22 -9.25 6.86
C HIS A 269 -22.28 -8.35 6.20
N ARG A 270 -22.18 -7.04 6.40
CA ARG A 270 -23.13 -6.07 5.84
C ARG A 270 -22.99 -5.86 4.35
N LEU A 271 -21.77 -5.78 3.82
CA LEU A 271 -21.55 -5.71 2.37
C LEU A 271 -22.16 -6.94 1.66
N ARG A 272 -21.99 -8.14 2.22
CA ARG A 272 -22.59 -9.35 1.68
C ARG A 272 -24.11 -9.33 1.78
N LYS A 273 -24.65 -9.00 2.97
CA LYS A 273 -26.09 -9.06 3.25
C LYS A 273 -26.87 -7.98 2.50
N ASP A 274 -26.39 -6.75 2.53
CA ASP A 274 -27.13 -5.56 2.10
C ASP A 274 -26.83 -5.20 0.63
N HIS A 275 -25.67 -5.61 0.10
CA HIS A 275 -25.22 -5.25 -1.25
C HIS A 275 -24.75 -6.43 -2.13
N GLY A 276 -24.73 -7.67 -1.61
CA GLY A 276 -24.25 -8.83 -2.37
C GLY A 276 -22.74 -8.84 -2.66
N ILE A 277 -21.95 -8.02 -1.97
CA ILE A 277 -20.51 -7.89 -2.19
C ILE A 277 -19.76 -8.84 -1.25
N ASP A 278 -19.07 -9.84 -1.80
CA ASP A 278 -18.34 -10.87 -1.03
C ASP A 278 -16.81 -10.70 -1.04
N GLY A 279 -16.28 -9.78 -1.85
CA GLY A 279 -14.88 -9.39 -1.92
C GLY A 279 -14.61 -8.51 -3.13
N GLY A 280 -13.37 -8.51 -3.63
CA GLY A 280 -12.88 -7.58 -4.65
C GLY A 280 -12.46 -6.22 -4.07
N ILE A 281 -12.36 -6.11 -2.75
CA ILE A 281 -12.01 -4.87 -2.06
C ILE A 281 -10.72 -5.10 -1.29
N PRO A 282 -9.57 -4.55 -1.73
CA PRO A 282 -8.34 -4.66 -0.96
C PRO A 282 -8.44 -3.88 0.34
N VAL A 283 -7.88 -4.45 1.41
CA VAL A 283 -7.85 -3.84 2.74
C VAL A 283 -6.50 -3.94 3.43
N VAL A 284 -6.16 -2.91 4.20
CA VAL A 284 -5.04 -2.94 5.15
C VAL A 284 -5.57 -3.37 6.52
N PHE A 285 -5.05 -4.48 7.03
CA PHE A 285 -5.47 -5.04 8.32
C PHE A 285 -4.29 -5.68 9.06
N SER A 286 -4.47 -5.97 10.35
CA SER A 286 -3.48 -6.67 11.17
C SER A 286 -3.98 -8.07 11.53
N LEU A 287 -3.11 -9.07 11.39
CA LEU A 287 -3.35 -10.43 11.85
C LEU A 287 -3.24 -10.60 13.37
N GLU A 288 -2.73 -9.59 14.09
CA GLU A 288 -2.66 -9.58 15.55
C GLU A 288 -4.07 -9.74 16.15
N LYS A 289 -4.19 -10.23 17.39
CA LYS A 289 -5.45 -10.18 18.17
C LYS A 289 -5.47 -8.92 19.06
N PRO A 290 -6.63 -8.30 19.33
CA PRO A 290 -6.63 -7.03 20.06
C PRO A 290 -6.04 -7.23 21.45
N LYS A 291 -4.99 -6.47 21.80
CA LYS A 291 -4.28 -6.59 23.08
C LYS A 291 -4.92 -5.80 24.21
N ALA A 292 -5.70 -4.77 23.88
CA ALA A 292 -6.39 -3.94 24.85
C ALA A 292 -7.91 -4.13 24.76
N LYS A 293 -8.55 -4.19 25.93
CA LYS A 293 -10.02 -4.17 26.03
C LYS A 293 -10.52 -2.73 25.91
N LEU A 294 -11.80 -2.60 25.54
CA LEU A 294 -12.51 -1.33 25.63
C LEU A 294 -12.42 -0.81 27.08
N LEU A 295 -12.02 0.45 27.25
CA LEU A 295 -12.00 1.04 28.58
C LEU A 295 -13.44 1.15 29.11
N PRO A 296 -13.69 0.84 30.40
CA PRO A 296 -14.97 1.12 31.02
C PRO A 296 -15.23 2.62 30.93
N PHE A 297 -16.45 2.98 30.52
CA PHE A 297 -16.87 4.37 30.57
C PHE A 297 -17.02 4.75 32.05
N LYS A 298 -16.25 5.75 32.50
CA LYS A 298 -16.40 6.33 33.83
C LYS A 298 -16.95 7.73 33.64
N GLY A 299 -18.11 8.01 34.23
CA GLY A 299 -18.67 9.36 34.23
C GLY A 299 -17.75 10.37 34.92
N PRO A 300 -18.06 11.68 34.86
CA PRO A 300 -17.32 12.72 35.59
C PRO A 300 -17.24 12.46 37.11
N SER A 301 -18.20 11.72 37.64
CA SER A 301 -18.36 11.27 39.03
C SER A 301 -17.57 9.98 39.37
N GLY A 302 -17.00 9.29 38.39
CA GLY A 302 -16.26 8.05 38.59
C GLY A 302 -17.11 6.77 38.67
N GLU A 303 -18.44 6.88 38.56
CA GLU A 303 -19.37 5.74 38.50
C GLU A 303 -19.41 5.11 37.09
N GLU A 304 -19.67 3.79 37.03
CA GLU A 304 -19.93 3.08 35.77
C GLU A 304 -21.31 3.46 35.24
N GLU A 305 -21.37 4.53 34.46
CA GLU A 305 -22.61 5.01 33.85
C GLU A 305 -22.84 4.36 32.47
N ASN A 306 -24.11 4.29 32.07
CA ASN A 306 -24.48 3.67 30.82
C ASN A 306 -23.98 4.55 29.66
N PRO A 307 -23.14 4.04 28.74
CA PRO A 307 -22.51 4.87 27.72
C PRO A 307 -23.53 5.55 26.78
N SER A 308 -24.73 4.96 26.63
CA SER A 308 -25.85 5.53 25.89
C SER A 308 -26.34 6.89 26.42
N ASP A 309 -26.11 7.18 27.71
CA ASP A 309 -26.63 8.40 28.36
C ASP A 309 -25.81 9.65 28.00
N TYR A 310 -24.60 9.47 27.45
CA TYR A 310 -23.71 10.53 26.95
C TYR A 310 -23.59 10.54 25.43
N GLN A 311 -24.45 9.79 24.75
CA GLN A 311 -24.46 9.68 23.30
C GLN A 311 -25.08 10.94 22.70
N ILE A 312 -24.26 11.95 22.41
CA ILE A 312 -24.70 13.23 21.81
C ILE A 312 -25.32 13.01 20.40
N VAL A 313 -24.95 11.91 19.74
CA VAL A 313 -25.46 11.53 18.42
C VAL A 313 -25.78 10.03 18.37
N PRO A 314 -26.95 9.61 17.85
CA PRO A 314 -27.30 8.19 17.72
C PRO A 314 -26.29 7.40 16.86
N GLY A 315 -25.90 6.19 17.30
CA GLY A 315 -25.00 5.29 16.56
C GLY A 315 -23.51 5.35 16.93
N PHE A 316 -23.13 6.13 17.95
CA PHE A 316 -21.73 6.39 18.29
C PHE A 316 -21.16 5.44 19.34
N ARG A 317 -19.88 5.05 19.20
CA ARG A 317 -19.17 4.29 20.25
C ARG A 317 -18.72 5.23 21.36
N VAL A 318 -19.35 5.08 22.53
CA VAL A 318 -19.01 5.83 23.74
C VAL A 318 -17.82 5.19 24.49
N ARG A 319 -17.49 3.93 24.18
CA ARG A 319 -16.28 3.26 24.70
C ARG A 319 -15.09 3.47 23.77
N ILE A 320 -14.01 4.03 24.32
CA ILE A 320 -12.77 4.31 23.60
C ILE A 320 -11.92 3.04 23.53
N ILE A 321 -11.54 2.64 22.31
CA ILE A 321 -10.51 1.63 22.08
C ILE A 321 -9.14 2.30 22.31
N PRO A 322 -8.27 1.79 23.20
CA PRO A 322 -6.91 2.30 23.33
C PRO A 322 -6.15 2.18 22.00
N VAL A 323 -5.45 3.24 21.61
CA VAL A 323 -4.71 3.29 20.34
C VAL A 323 -3.24 3.63 20.61
N LEU A 324 -2.34 2.72 20.23
CA LEU A 324 -0.92 3.03 20.08
C LEU A 324 -0.73 3.69 18.72
N GLY A 325 -0.43 4.99 18.69
CA GLY A 325 -0.45 5.81 17.47
C GLY A 325 0.47 5.33 16.34
N THR A 326 1.52 4.57 16.66
CA THR A 326 2.43 3.99 15.65
C THR A 326 1.73 3.03 14.70
N ILE A 327 0.75 2.24 15.18
CA ILE A 327 0.06 1.27 14.31
C ILE A 327 -0.83 1.93 13.26
N PRO A 328 -1.79 2.82 13.59
CA PRO A 328 -2.57 3.49 12.56
C PRO A 328 -1.69 4.35 11.63
N ALA A 329 -0.58 4.92 12.13
CA ALA A 329 0.39 5.60 11.28
C ALA A 329 0.99 4.66 10.23
N ILE A 330 1.44 3.45 10.64
CA ILE A 330 1.97 2.43 9.73
C ILE A 330 0.90 1.94 8.77
N PHE A 331 -0.35 1.76 9.20
CA PHE A 331 -1.47 1.48 8.27
C PHE A 331 -1.54 2.55 7.19
N GLY A 332 -1.46 3.83 7.57
CA GLY A 332 -1.46 4.94 6.61
C GLY A 332 -0.27 4.88 5.65
N GLN A 333 0.94 4.59 6.15
CA GLN A 333 2.13 4.43 5.30
C GLN A 333 1.99 3.26 4.31
N VAL A 334 1.45 2.12 4.77
CA VAL A 334 1.18 0.96 3.91
C VAL A 334 0.17 1.31 2.82
N MET A 335 -0.89 2.06 3.16
CA MET A 335 -1.86 2.53 2.16
C MET A 335 -1.22 3.44 1.12
N ALA A 336 -0.39 4.40 1.54
CA ALA A 336 0.29 5.31 0.62
C ALA A 336 1.24 4.56 -0.33
N SER A 337 2.03 3.62 0.20
CA SER A 337 2.92 2.78 -0.61
C SER A 337 2.15 1.94 -1.63
N TYR A 338 1.07 1.28 -1.19
CA TYR A 338 0.21 0.51 -2.09
C TYR A 338 -0.37 1.39 -3.20
N VAL A 339 -0.94 2.55 -2.86
CA VAL A 339 -1.57 3.42 -3.85
C VAL A 339 -0.53 4.02 -4.81
N ALA A 340 0.60 4.53 -4.32
CA ALA A 340 1.65 5.09 -5.17
C ALA A 340 2.19 4.06 -6.19
N THR A 341 2.42 2.81 -5.76
CA THR A 341 2.88 1.74 -6.66
C THR A 341 1.82 1.35 -7.69
N GLN A 342 0.53 1.31 -7.31
CA GLN A 342 -0.57 1.08 -8.25
C GLN A 342 -0.72 2.21 -9.28
N LEU A 343 -0.60 3.47 -8.87
CA LEU A 343 -0.66 4.63 -9.76
C LEU A 343 0.53 4.69 -10.72
N ALA A 344 1.73 4.30 -10.24
CA ALA A 344 2.93 4.18 -11.05
C ALA A 344 2.87 3.00 -12.06
N GLY A 345 1.92 2.07 -11.90
CA GLY A 345 1.89 0.82 -12.67
C GLY A 345 3.01 -0.17 -12.30
N LEU A 346 3.63 0.00 -11.13
CA LEU A 346 4.66 -0.91 -10.63
C LEU A 346 3.99 -2.14 -10.01
N GLN A 347 4.26 -3.31 -10.56
CA GLN A 347 3.78 -4.57 -9.99
C GLN A 347 4.55 -4.90 -8.71
N VAL A 348 3.85 -4.85 -7.57
CA VAL A 348 4.36 -5.28 -6.28
C VAL A 348 3.60 -6.52 -5.84
N HIS A 349 4.35 -7.61 -5.62
CA HIS A 349 3.80 -8.83 -5.06
C HIS A 349 3.69 -8.69 -3.53
N MET A 350 2.46 -8.74 -3.02
CA MET A 350 2.20 -8.68 -1.59
C MET A 350 2.25 -10.08 -0.99
N GLU A 351 2.82 -10.19 0.21
CA GLU A 351 2.82 -11.43 0.98
C GLU A 351 1.39 -11.96 1.16
N PRO A 352 1.12 -13.22 0.77
CA PRO A 352 -0.20 -13.82 0.92
C PRO A 352 -0.56 -13.96 2.41
N VAL A 353 -1.85 -13.93 2.72
CA VAL A 353 -2.34 -14.18 4.09
C VAL A 353 -2.36 -15.69 4.33
N VAL A 354 -1.19 -16.29 4.51
CA VAL A 354 -1.04 -17.72 4.80
C VAL A 354 -0.66 -17.88 6.26
N ASN A 355 -1.45 -18.65 7.01
CA ASN A 355 -1.12 -19.03 8.38
C ASN A 355 -0.87 -20.54 8.42
N PHE A 356 0.29 -20.98 7.92
CA PHE A 356 0.86 -22.26 8.35
C PHE A 356 1.56 -22.02 9.69
N ASP A 357 1.28 -22.87 10.68
CA ASP A 357 2.16 -22.99 11.84
C ASP A 357 3.30 -23.98 11.52
N THR A 358 4.26 -24.11 12.43
CA THR A 358 5.42 -25.00 12.26
C THR A 358 4.99 -26.45 11.98
N ASP A 359 3.96 -26.94 12.68
CA ASP A 359 3.45 -28.31 12.55
C ASP A 359 2.96 -28.59 11.12
N HIS A 360 2.36 -27.61 10.43
CA HIS A 360 1.93 -27.83 9.03
C HIS A 360 3.11 -28.03 8.07
N TYR A 361 4.22 -27.32 8.28
CA TYR A 361 5.41 -27.48 7.44
C TYR A 361 6.10 -28.82 7.70
N GLU A 362 6.16 -29.25 8.96
CA GLU A 362 6.63 -30.59 9.32
C GLU A 362 5.75 -31.68 8.69
N ILE A 363 4.42 -31.51 8.70
CA ILE A 363 3.48 -32.43 8.03
C ILE A 363 3.71 -32.44 6.51
N LEU A 364 3.92 -31.28 5.87
CA LEU A 364 4.19 -31.22 4.43
C LEU A 364 5.51 -31.91 4.07
N HIS A 365 6.56 -31.71 4.88
CA HIS A 365 7.85 -32.37 4.68
C HIS A 365 7.75 -33.89 4.88
N GLN A 366 7.09 -34.33 5.95
CA GLN A 366 6.86 -35.74 6.22
C GLN A 366 6.04 -36.41 5.11
N ARG A 367 5.00 -35.75 4.61
CA ARG A 367 4.22 -36.24 3.45
C ARG A 367 5.07 -36.35 2.19
N LEU A 368 5.96 -35.41 1.94
CA LEU A 368 6.88 -35.48 0.79
C LEU A 368 7.78 -36.71 0.91
N ILE A 369 8.37 -36.95 2.08
CA ILE A 369 9.22 -38.14 2.35
C ILE A 369 8.44 -39.43 2.12
N GLU A 370 7.26 -39.56 2.72
CA GLU A 370 6.41 -40.75 2.59
C GLU A 370 5.99 -40.99 1.14
N HIS A 371 5.64 -39.93 0.42
CA HIS A 371 5.25 -39.99 -1.00
C HIS A 371 6.41 -40.44 -1.90
N GLU A 372 7.61 -39.92 -1.64
CA GLU A 372 8.84 -40.29 -2.36
C GLU A 372 9.22 -41.76 -2.11
N GLU A 373 9.08 -42.25 -0.88
CA GLU A 373 9.26 -43.67 -0.56
C GLU A 373 8.23 -44.56 -1.25
N LEU A 374 6.97 -44.12 -1.34
CA LEU A 374 5.91 -44.88 -2.01
C LEU A 374 6.12 -44.97 -3.53
N LEU A 375 6.51 -43.87 -4.19
CA LEU A 375 6.66 -43.81 -5.64
C LEU A 375 8.00 -44.36 -6.14
N TYR A 376 9.10 -44.01 -5.47
CA TYR A 376 10.46 -44.32 -5.94
C TYR A 376 11.16 -45.38 -5.09
N GLY A 377 10.53 -45.85 -4.01
CA GLY A 377 11.10 -46.83 -3.08
C GLY A 377 12.16 -46.26 -2.14
N THR A 378 12.42 -44.95 -2.17
CA THR A 378 13.42 -44.29 -1.32
C THR A 378 13.16 -42.78 -1.20
N SER A 379 13.47 -42.22 -0.04
CA SER A 379 13.48 -40.77 0.23
C SER A 379 14.87 -40.13 0.06
N MET A 380 15.89 -40.87 -0.40
CA MET A 380 17.27 -40.36 -0.51
C MET A 380 17.44 -39.18 -1.48
N GLN A 381 16.47 -38.96 -2.37
CA GLN A 381 16.46 -37.84 -3.32
C GLN A 381 15.59 -36.66 -2.85
N VAL A 382 15.12 -36.69 -1.60
CA VAL A 382 14.57 -35.51 -0.93
C VAL A 382 15.73 -34.68 -0.44
N GLU A 383 16.03 -33.60 -1.17
CA GLU A 383 17.15 -32.70 -0.93
C GLU A 383 16.70 -31.41 -0.22
N VAL A 384 15.53 -31.45 0.44
CA VAL A 384 14.98 -30.31 1.19
C VAL A 384 14.76 -30.65 2.65
N ASP A 385 15.04 -29.70 3.53
CA ASP A 385 14.66 -29.75 4.95
C ASP A 385 13.35 -28.98 5.25
N VAL A 386 12.96 -28.91 6.53
CA VAL A 386 11.72 -28.24 6.94
C VAL A 386 11.79 -26.72 6.69
N GLU A 387 12.95 -26.08 6.82
CA GLU A 387 13.10 -24.64 6.56
C GLU A 387 12.95 -24.35 5.07
N GLU A 388 13.48 -25.22 4.21
CA GLU A 388 13.32 -25.14 2.76
C GLU A 388 11.86 -25.43 2.35
N VAL A 389 11.17 -26.35 3.03
CA VAL A 389 9.72 -26.56 2.86
C VAL A 389 8.93 -25.31 3.25
N VAL A 390 9.33 -24.59 4.30
CA VAL A 390 8.71 -23.29 4.66
C VAL A 390 8.88 -22.31 3.51
N TYR A 391 10.08 -22.18 2.95
CA TYR A 391 10.33 -21.30 1.80
C TYR A 391 9.45 -21.71 0.60
N ILE A 392 9.45 -22.98 0.21
CA ILE A 392 8.67 -23.47 -0.93
C ILE A 392 7.18 -23.21 -0.73
N ALA A 393 6.64 -23.60 0.44
CA ALA A 393 5.21 -23.46 0.68
C ALA A 393 4.78 -21.99 0.84
N LYS A 394 5.57 -21.16 1.53
CA LYS A 394 5.19 -19.78 1.89
C LYS A 394 5.61 -18.74 0.84
N GLU A 395 6.86 -18.80 0.40
CA GLU A 395 7.46 -17.80 -0.49
C GLU A 395 7.26 -18.17 -1.96
N LEU A 396 7.41 -19.45 -2.31
CA LEU A 396 7.35 -19.89 -3.71
C LEU A 396 5.91 -20.10 -4.19
N TRP A 397 5.09 -20.77 -3.37
CA TRP A 397 3.72 -21.16 -3.72
C TRP A 397 2.64 -20.46 -2.89
N HIS A 398 3.01 -19.59 -1.97
CA HIS A 398 2.07 -18.72 -1.26
C HIS A 398 0.92 -19.45 -0.55
N GLY A 399 1.20 -20.65 -0.03
CA GLY A 399 0.29 -21.54 0.66
C GLY A 399 -0.88 -22.05 -0.17
N ARG A 400 -0.71 -22.06 -1.49
CA ARG A 400 -1.74 -22.40 -2.47
C ARG A 400 -1.22 -23.45 -3.42
N SER A 401 -2.14 -24.10 -4.13
CA SER A 401 -1.75 -24.98 -5.22
C SER A 401 -1.10 -24.16 -6.34
N ALA A 402 -0.06 -24.72 -6.95
CA ALA A 402 0.55 -24.22 -8.17
C ALA A 402 -0.49 -24.07 -9.29
N ARG A 403 -1.62 -24.79 -9.25
CA ARG A 403 -2.73 -24.70 -10.21
C ARG A 403 -3.75 -23.60 -9.89
N ASP A 404 -3.74 -22.98 -8.71
CA ASP A 404 -4.69 -21.93 -8.33
C ASP A 404 -4.44 -20.63 -9.14
N LEU A 405 -5.26 -20.38 -10.17
CA LEU A 405 -5.18 -19.19 -11.04
C LEU A 405 -5.73 -17.91 -10.39
N SER A 406 -6.46 -18.02 -9.28
CA SER A 406 -7.09 -16.87 -8.60
C SER A 406 -7.32 -17.15 -7.11
N ILE A 407 -7.42 -16.09 -6.31
CA ILE A 407 -7.71 -16.15 -4.87
C ILE A 407 -9.19 -16.51 -4.65
N LYS A 408 -9.56 -17.78 -4.86
CA LYS A 408 -10.93 -18.27 -4.60
C LYS A 408 -11.11 -18.66 -3.14
N ASP A 409 -10.17 -19.42 -2.59
CA ASP A 409 -10.24 -19.95 -1.23
C ASP A 409 -9.51 -19.02 -0.24
N VAL A 410 -10.23 -18.62 0.81
CA VAL A 410 -9.74 -17.70 1.85
C VAL A 410 -10.21 -18.14 3.24
N GLY A 411 -9.48 -17.77 4.29
CA GLY A 411 -9.87 -18.07 5.67
C GLY A 411 -10.04 -19.58 5.93
N ARG A 412 -11.25 -20.01 6.36
CA ARG A 412 -11.52 -21.42 6.72
C ARG A 412 -11.52 -22.37 5.52
N ALA A 413 -11.86 -21.88 4.32
CA ALA A 413 -11.83 -22.68 3.09
C ALA A 413 -10.37 -22.94 2.66
N MET A 414 -9.53 -21.90 2.70
CA MET A 414 -8.09 -22.01 2.49
C MET A 414 -7.43 -22.94 3.53
N TRP A 415 -7.85 -22.88 4.80
CA TRP A 415 -7.31 -23.78 5.83
C TRP A 415 -7.67 -25.26 5.57
N ARG A 416 -8.85 -25.52 4.99
CA ARG A 416 -9.21 -26.88 4.55
C ARG A 416 -8.40 -27.30 3.33
N SER A 417 -8.20 -26.41 2.37
CA SER A 417 -7.37 -26.72 1.19
C SER A 417 -5.92 -26.96 1.57
N VAL A 418 -5.38 -26.22 2.55
CA VAL A 418 -4.02 -26.41 3.09
C VAL A 418 -3.80 -27.83 3.59
N ASN A 419 -4.79 -28.44 4.26
CA ASN A 419 -4.67 -29.83 4.71
C ASN A 419 -4.67 -30.84 3.55
N GLU A 420 -5.16 -30.43 2.38
CA GLU A 420 -5.17 -31.23 1.15
C GLU A 420 -3.93 -30.97 0.27
N LEU A 421 -3.00 -30.11 0.71
CA LEU A 421 -1.78 -29.83 -0.03
C LEU A 421 -0.68 -30.86 0.24
N MET A 422 0.13 -31.09 -0.78
CA MET A 422 1.36 -31.86 -0.74
C MET A 422 2.38 -31.29 -1.73
N LEU A 423 3.66 -31.56 -1.47
CA LEU A 423 4.74 -31.23 -2.38
C LEU A 423 5.01 -32.43 -3.30
N VAL A 424 5.20 -32.16 -4.59
CA VAL A 424 5.60 -33.16 -5.59
C VAL A 424 6.64 -32.60 -6.54
N ARG A 425 7.41 -33.49 -7.17
CA ARG A 425 8.42 -33.10 -8.17
C ARG A 425 7.75 -32.52 -9.42
N TRP A 426 8.21 -31.37 -9.87
CA TRP A 426 7.83 -30.83 -11.17
C TRP A 426 8.35 -31.72 -12.28
N ASP A 427 9.66 -31.99 -12.27
CA ASP A 427 10.33 -32.94 -13.15
C ASP A 427 10.70 -34.21 -12.38
N LYS A 428 10.05 -35.33 -12.72
CA LYS A 428 10.29 -36.64 -12.09
C LYS A 428 11.72 -37.16 -12.27
N THR A 429 12.44 -36.65 -13.29
CA THR A 429 13.82 -37.08 -13.57
C THR A 429 14.85 -36.41 -12.66
N LYS A 430 14.45 -35.34 -11.95
CA LYS A 430 15.30 -34.55 -11.06
C LYS A 430 14.95 -34.83 -9.59
N PRO A 431 15.89 -34.66 -8.64
CA PRO A 431 15.60 -34.83 -7.21
C PRO A 431 14.56 -33.83 -6.71
N ALA A 432 13.97 -34.11 -5.55
CA ALA A 432 13.05 -33.22 -4.85
C ALA A 432 13.84 -32.11 -4.15
N SER A 433 14.21 -31.08 -4.92
CA SER A 433 14.94 -29.88 -4.48
C SER A 433 14.06 -28.63 -4.50
N VAL A 434 14.54 -27.52 -3.91
CA VAL A 434 13.82 -26.23 -3.87
C VAL A 434 13.39 -25.74 -5.26
N SER A 435 14.20 -25.99 -6.29
CA SER A 435 13.94 -25.59 -7.67
C SER A 435 13.17 -26.63 -8.49
N ASN A 436 12.74 -27.73 -7.88
CA ASN A 436 11.99 -28.80 -8.55
C ASN A 436 10.72 -29.24 -7.80
N LEU A 437 10.29 -28.51 -6.77
CA LEU A 437 9.09 -28.86 -6.00
C LEU A 437 7.94 -27.89 -6.27
N ILE A 438 6.77 -28.46 -6.54
CA ILE A 438 5.51 -27.74 -6.71
C ILE A 438 4.53 -28.15 -5.61
N LEU A 439 3.74 -27.19 -5.11
CA LEU A 439 2.69 -27.44 -4.12
C LEU A 439 1.38 -27.71 -4.86
N LEU A 440 0.73 -28.85 -4.62
CA LEU A 440 -0.53 -29.22 -5.29
C LEU A 440 -1.53 -29.80 -4.29
N ARG A 441 -2.82 -29.79 -4.63
CA ARG A 441 -3.82 -30.60 -3.90
C ARG A 441 -3.64 -32.08 -4.25
N PHE A 442 -4.03 -32.99 -3.37
CA PHE A 442 -3.90 -34.44 -3.59
C PHE A 442 -4.35 -34.91 -4.99
N LYS A 443 -5.56 -34.51 -5.43
CA LYS A 443 -6.06 -34.88 -6.77
C LYS A 443 -5.23 -34.31 -7.92
N GLU A 444 -4.73 -33.08 -7.75
CA GLU A 444 -3.92 -32.40 -8.76
C GLU A 444 -2.53 -33.04 -8.86
N ALA A 445 -1.99 -33.52 -7.73
CA ALA A 445 -0.75 -34.29 -7.68
C ALA A 445 -0.89 -35.61 -8.45
N ASP A 446 -1.96 -36.36 -8.21
CA ASP A 446 -2.25 -37.61 -8.96
C ASP A 446 -2.32 -37.34 -10.47
N GLU A 447 -3.01 -36.28 -10.88
CA GLU A 447 -3.13 -35.88 -12.29
C GLU A 447 -1.77 -35.47 -12.89
N HIS A 448 -0.98 -34.66 -12.18
CA HIS A 448 0.38 -34.27 -12.60
C HIS A 448 1.28 -35.49 -12.77
N GLU A 449 1.22 -36.43 -11.83
CA GLU A 449 2.04 -37.64 -11.86
C GLU A 449 1.60 -38.67 -12.90
N SER A 450 0.36 -38.58 -13.39
CA SER A 450 -0.09 -39.41 -14.51
C SER A 450 0.42 -38.95 -15.89
N ARG A 451 0.97 -37.73 -15.98
CA ARG A 451 1.38 -37.08 -17.24
C ARG A 451 2.88 -36.87 -17.35
N SER A 452 3.39 -36.70 -18.57
CA SER A 452 4.75 -36.23 -18.81
C SER A 452 4.82 -34.70 -18.86
N LEU A 453 6.03 -34.14 -18.69
CA LEU A 453 6.21 -32.68 -18.79
C LEU A 453 5.97 -32.19 -20.23
N GLU A 454 6.28 -33.02 -21.23
CA GLU A 454 5.96 -32.76 -22.63
C GLU A 454 4.44 -32.63 -22.83
N ASP A 455 3.65 -33.55 -22.27
CA ASP A 455 2.18 -33.50 -22.36
C ASP A 455 1.62 -32.24 -21.71
N ILE A 456 2.15 -31.85 -20.54
CA ILE A 456 1.72 -30.63 -19.83
C ILE A 456 2.08 -29.37 -20.64
N LYS A 457 3.27 -29.36 -21.27
CA LYS A 457 3.70 -28.24 -22.12
C LYS A 457 2.84 -28.07 -23.36
N GLU A 458 2.35 -29.17 -23.94
CA GLU A 458 1.51 -29.15 -25.14
C GLU A 458 0.06 -28.79 -24.82
N GLU A 459 -0.55 -29.39 -23.79
CA GLU A 459 -1.97 -29.16 -23.48
C GLU A 459 -2.21 -27.94 -22.58
N GLU A 460 -1.27 -27.60 -21.71
CA GLU A 460 -1.40 -26.52 -20.71
C GLU A 460 -0.19 -25.56 -20.72
N PRO A 461 0.11 -24.89 -21.85
CA PRO A 461 1.33 -24.09 -22.01
C PRO A 461 1.42 -22.94 -20.99
N ASP A 462 0.30 -22.30 -20.65
CA ASP A 462 0.27 -21.21 -19.66
C ASP A 462 0.62 -21.69 -18.25
N PHE A 463 0.21 -22.91 -17.87
CA PHE A 463 0.58 -23.51 -16.60
C PHE A 463 2.06 -23.86 -16.59
N PHE A 464 2.56 -24.50 -17.65
CA PHE A 464 3.95 -24.87 -17.81
C PHE A 464 4.89 -23.66 -17.70
N VAL A 465 4.61 -22.58 -18.44
CA VAL A 465 5.42 -21.36 -18.44
C VAL A 465 5.45 -20.73 -17.05
N ARG A 466 4.30 -20.67 -16.37
CA ARG A 466 4.19 -20.04 -15.06
C ARG A 466 4.96 -20.81 -13.99
N VAL A 467 4.79 -22.13 -13.92
CA VAL A 467 5.52 -22.99 -12.98
C VAL A 467 7.02 -22.94 -13.25
N THR A 468 7.44 -23.08 -14.51
CA THR A 468 8.85 -23.03 -14.88
C THR A 468 9.49 -21.69 -14.53
N THR A 469 8.77 -20.58 -14.68
CA THR A 469 9.25 -19.24 -14.31
C THR A 469 9.47 -19.11 -12.80
N VAL A 470 8.54 -19.63 -12.00
CA VAL A 470 8.63 -19.66 -10.53
C VAL A 470 9.82 -20.51 -10.08
N LEU A 471 9.97 -21.72 -10.61
CA LEU A 471 11.07 -22.62 -10.26
C LEU A 471 12.44 -22.10 -10.68
N LYS A 472 12.53 -21.47 -11.86
CA LYS A 472 13.78 -20.82 -12.33
C LYS A 472 14.20 -19.67 -11.43
N ARG A 473 13.24 -18.95 -10.83
CA ARG A 473 13.53 -17.93 -9.82
C ARG A 473 14.11 -18.56 -8.55
N ALA A 474 13.53 -19.66 -8.07
CA ALA A 474 14.06 -20.39 -6.91
C ALA A 474 15.49 -20.90 -7.15
N GLU A 475 15.79 -21.41 -8.36
CA GLU A 475 17.13 -21.84 -8.75
C GLU A 475 18.16 -20.70 -8.66
N LEU A 476 17.79 -19.47 -9.06
CA LEU A 476 18.66 -18.29 -8.94
C LEU A 476 18.85 -17.83 -7.50
N GLU A 477 17.85 -18.02 -6.64
CA GLU A 477 17.90 -17.62 -5.22
C GLU A 477 18.71 -18.60 -4.36
N PHE A 478 18.77 -19.90 -4.73
CA PHE A 478 19.45 -20.97 -3.99
C PHE A 478 20.72 -21.52 -4.65
N GLY A 479 21.05 -21.07 -5.87
CA GLY A 479 22.19 -21.58 -6.66
C GLY A 479 23.58 -21.05 -6.27
N PHE A 480 23.81 -20.65 -5.01
CA PHE A 480 25.09 -20.14 -4.50
C PHE A 480 25.74 -21.01 -3.44
#